data_AF-A0B6R0-F1
#
_entry.id   AF-A0B6R0-F1
#
_cell.length_a   1.000
_cell.length_b   1.000
_cell.length_c   1.000
_cell.angle_alpha   90.00
_cell.angle_beta   90.00
_cell.angle_gamma   90.00
#
_symmetry.space_group_name_H-M   'P 1'
#
loop_
_entity.id
_entity.type
_entity.pdbx_description
1 polymer ?
#
loop_
_entity_poly.entity_id
_entity_poly.type
_entity_poly.pdbx_seq_one_letter_code
_entity_poly.pdbx_strand_id
1 'polypeptide(L)'
;MLSSLFEMSFQNLGLSMEFSNPQEDLQGRTDAVVLLSMLLRKFGAHPAILVVDGEIYLAGVGSIFGCAAGRCAITTTFGLSRGAWMNVVMHEIGHILGLDHCIERCLMQPAMNEEEVERRPFALCEQCFWIAREKQRGPASEYDLHPVP
;
A
#
# COMPACT_ATOMS: atom_id res chain seq x y z
N MET A 1 -25.01 1.26 9.46
CA MET A 1 -25.11 2.68 9.05
C MET A 1 -23.74 3.32 9.27
N LEU A 2 -22.81 3.12 8.33
CA LEU A 2 -21.52 3.82 8.21
C LEU A 2 -21.19 3.81 6.71
N SER A 3 -21.98 4.54 5.91
CA SER A 3 -21.87 4.60 4.45
C SER A 3 -21.36 5.96 3.96
N SER A 4 -20.64 6.69 4.80
CA SER A 4 -20.18 8.02 4.43
C SER A 4 -19.01 8.40 5.33
N LEU A 5 -17.80 8.19 4.83
CA LEU A 5 -16.62 9.03 5.06
C LEU A 5 -15.43 8.36 4.35
N PHE A 6 -14.68 9.17 3.59
CA PHE A 6 -13.39 8.86 2.95
C PHE A 6 -13.33 8.47 1.47
N GLU A 7 -14.11 9.11 0.61
CA GLU A 7 -13.64 9.46 -0.74
C GLU A 7 -12.62 10.62 -0.65
N MET A 8 -11.41 10.36 -0.15
CA MET A 8 -10.30 11.29 -0.36
C MET A 8 -9.68 11.01 -1.73
N SER A 9 -9.66 12.03 -2.57
CA SER A 9 -9.35 11.94 -4.01
C SER A 9 -7.93 11.43 -4.28
N PHE A 10 -7.83 10.13 -4.57
CA PHE A 10 -6.69 9.54 -5.29
C PHE A 10 -6.90 9.56 -6.82
N GLN A 11 -7.88 10.31 -7.32
CA GLN A 11 -8.23 10.34 -8.75
C GLN A 11 -7.06 10.84 -9.61
N ASN A 12 -6.20 11.72 -9.08
CA ASN A 12 -4.99 12.20 -9.77
C ASN A 12 -3.87 11.13 -9.88
N LEU A 13 -3.94 10.06 -9.09
CA LEU A 13 -3.00 8.91 -9.14
C LEU A 13 -3.60 7.70 -9.86
N GLY A 14 -4.87 7.76 -10.29
CA GLY A 14 -5.59 6.63 -10.88
C GLY A 14 -5.75 5.44 -9.92
N LEU A 15 -5.67 5.65 -8.60
CA LEU A 15 -5.86 4.60 -7.60
C LEU A 15 -7.35 4.33 -7.38
N SER A 16 -7.74 3.05 -7.48
CA SER A 16 -9.05 2.58 -7.05
C SER A 16 -8.98 2.08 -5.60
N MET A 17 -9.94 2.47 -4.77
CA MET A 17 -10.08 1.96 -3.40
C MET A 17 -11.38 1.18 -3.26
N GLU A 18 -11.31 -0.07 -2.81
CA GLU A 18 -12.48 -0.92 -2.57
C GLU A 18 -12.55 -1.31 -1.09
N PHE A 19 -13.77 -1.49 -0.57
CA PHE A 19 -14.02 -2.04 0.76
C PHE A 19 -14.68 -3.41 0.61
N SER A 20 -14.22 -4.39 1.38
CA SER A 20 -14.83 -5.73 1.36
C SER A 20 -14.91 -6.33 2.75
N ASN A 21 -15.90 -7.20 2.95
CA ASN A 21 -16.04 -8.08 4.11
C ASN A 21 -15.74 -9.52 3.63
N PRO A 22 -14.49 -10.00 3.73
CA PRO A 22 -14.08 -11.23 3.05
C PRO A 22 -14.59 -12.51 3.72
N GLN A 23 -14.38 -13.65 3.04
CA GLN A 23 -14.54 -14.96 3.67
C GLN A 23 -13.45 -15.19 4.72
N GLU A 24 -13.89 -15.35 5.96
CA GLU A 24 -13.05 -15.60 7.13
C GLU A 24 -12.64 -17.08 7.23
N ASP A 25 -11.44 -17.34 7.75
CA ASP A 25 -11.02 -18.66 8.22
C ASP A 25 -11.78 -19.06 9.51
N LEU A 26 -11.50 -20.25 10.04
CA LEU A 26 -12.13 -20.73 11.29
C LEU A 26 -11.75 -19.88 12.53
N GLN A 27 -10.80 -18.95 12.40
CA GLN A 27 -10.38 -18.00 13.42
C GLN A 27 -10.93 -16.58 13.16
N GLY A 28 -11.76 -16.37 12.14
CA GLY A 28 -12.30 -15.04 11.82
C GLY A 28 -11.34 -14.15 11.01
N ARG A 29 -10.27 -14.71 10.43
CA ARG A 29 -9.24 -13.93 9.71
C ARG A 29 -9.26 -14.18 8.22
N THR A 30 -8.81 -13.20 7.46
CA THR A 30 -8.76 -13.31 6.00
C THR A 30 -7.35 -13.53 5.48
N ASP A 31 -7.19 -14.48 4.55
CA ASP A 31 -5.92 -14.70 3.85
C ASP A 31 -5.61 -13.57 2.87
N ALA A 32 -4.55 -12.81 3.15
CA ALA A 32 -4.15 -11.67 2.33
C ALA A 32 -3.67 -12.07 0.92
N VAL A 33 -3.12 -13.27 0.73
CA VAL A 33 -2.68 -13.77 -0.59
C VAL A 33 -3.88 -13.98 -1.50
N VAL A 34 -4.97 -14.54 -0.97
CA VAL A 34 -6.21 -14.77 -1.74
C VAL A 34 -6.77 -13.44 -2.22
N LEU A 35 -6.93 -12.48 -1.29
CA LEU A 35 -7.41 -11.15 -1.62
C LEU A 35 -6.51 -10.44 -2.64
N LEU A 36 -5.18 -10.54 -2.48
CA LEU A 36 -4.24 -9.79 -3.33
C LEU A 36 -4.25 -10.37 -4.74
N SER A 37 -4.37 -11.70 -4.84
CA SER A 37 -4.54 -12.40 -6.11
C SER A 37 -5.83 -12.00 -6.83
N MET A 38 -6.94 -11.84 -6.09
CA MET A 38 -8.20 -11.36 -6.65
C MET A 38 -8.08 -9.91 -7.15
N LEU A 39 -7.48 -9.04 -6.33
CA LEU A 39 -7.28 -7.64 -6.66
C LEU A 39 -6.39 -7.49 -7.90
N LEU A 40 -5.28 -8.24 -7.98
CA LEU A 40 -4.39 -8.26 -9.14
C LEU A 40 -5.08 -8.74 -10.42
N ARG A 41 -5.95 -9.76 -10.35
CA ARG A 41 -6.71 -10.23 -11.52
C ARG A 41 -7.68 -9.18 -12.04
N LYS A 42 -8.29 -8.41 -11.14
CA LYS A 42 -9.29 -7.39 -11.47
C LYS A 42 -8.65 -6.06 -11.91
N PHE A 43 -7.56 -5.67 -11.25
CA PHE A 43 -6.99 -4.33 -11.38
C PHE A 43 -5.52 -4.31 -11.78
N GLY A 44 -4.81 -5.41 -12.00
CA GLY A 44 -3.34 -5.43 -12.12
C GLY A 44 -2.71 -4.47 -13.15
N ALA A 45 -3.47 -3.96 -14.12
CA ALA A 45 -3.05 -2.90 -15.04
C ALA A 45 -3.05 -1.48 -14.42
N HIS A 46 -3.76 -1.28 -13.32
CA HIS A 46 -4.01 0.00 -12.66
C HIS A 46 -3.66 -0.08 -11.17
N PRO A 47 -3.21 1.03 -10.55
CA PRO A 47 -3.05 1.09 -9.11
C PRO A 47 -4.36 0.81 -8.36
N ALA A 48 -4.34 -0.07 -7.35
CA ALA A 48 -5.51 -0.34 -6.51
C ALA A 48 -5.14 -0.68 -5.06
N ILE A 49 -5.97 -0.25 -4.12
CA ILE A 49 -5.84 -0.62 -2.70
C ILE A 49 -7.19 -1.17 -2.23
N LEU A 50 -7.18 -2.38 -1.68
CA LEU A 50 -8.32 -2.94 -0.97
C LEU A 50 -8.19 -2.65 0.51
N VAL A 51 -9.27 -2.16 1.12
CA VAL A 51 -9.38 -1.96 2.56
C VAL A 51 -10.30 -3.03 3.12
N VAL A 52 -9.80 -3.76 4.11
CA VAL A 52 -10.51 -4.86 4.76
C VAL A 52 -10.91 -4.44 6.17
N ASP A 53 -12.20 -4.58 6.49
CA ASP A 53 -12.72 -4.35 7.84
C ASP A 53 -12.68 -5.67 8.64
N GLY A 54 -11.47 -6.10 8.99
CA GLY A 54 -11.22 -7.39 9.64
C GLY A 54 -9.75 -7.78 9.62
N GLU A 55 -9.35 -8.70 10.49
CA GLU A 55 -7.96 -9.15 10.58
C GLU A 55 -7.51 -9.86 9.29
N ILE A 56 -6.36 -9.48 8.75
CA ILE A 56 -5.74 -10.14 7.59
C ILE A 56 -4.44 -10.82 8.01
N TYR A 57 -4.10 -11.94 7.37
CA TYR A 57 -2.88 -12.69 7.69
C TYR A 57 -2.15 -13.18 6.43
N LEU A 58 -0.87 -13.46 6.60
CA LEU A 58 -0.05 -14.23 5.66
C LEU A 58 0.36 -15.56 6.30
N ALA A 59 0.15 -16.66 5.58
CA ALA A 59 0.54 -17.98 6.04
C ALA A 59 2.05 -18.03 6.35
N GLY A 60 2.41 -18.50 7.55
CA GLY A 60 3.81 -18.57 8.02
C GLY A 60 4.38 -17.26 8.59
N VAL A 61 3.66 -16.14 8.48
CA VAL A 61 4.03 -14.85 9.09
C VAL A 61 3.09 -14.53 10.25
N GLY A 62 1.78 -14.72 10.06
CA GLY A 62 0.75 -14.31 10.98
C GLY A 62 0.03 -13.06 10.51
N SER A 63 -0.54 -12.32 11.45
CA SER A 63 -1.35 -11.13 11.18
C SER A 63 -0.49 -9.98 10.68
N ILE A 64 -1.01 -9.24 9.71
CA ILE A 64 -0.32 -8.12 9.07
C ILE A 64 -1.25 -6.92 8.96
N PHE A 65 -0.68 -5.72 8.84
CA PHE A 65 -1.47 -4.50 8.65
C PHE A 65 -1.73 -4.19 7.17
N GLY A 66 -0.86 -4.68 6.28
CA GLY A 66 -0.98 -4.53 4.85
C GLY A 66 0.03 -5.39 4.10
N CYS A 67 -0.20 -5.53 2.80
CA CYS A 67 0.76 -6.12 1.87
C CYS A 67 0.48 -5.63 0.45
N ALA A 68 1.54 -5.56 -0.36
CA ALA A 68 1.48 -5.13 -1.74
C ALA A 68 2.15 -6.13 -2.69
N ALA A 69 1.63 -6.19 -3.92
CA ALA A 69 2.26 -6.85 -5.04
C ALA A 69 1.85 -6.17 -6.35
N GLY A 70 2.80 -6.03 -7.27
CA GLY A 70 2.58 -5.32 -8.53
C GLY A 70 2.09 -3.89 -8.28
N ARG A 71 0.92 -3.55 -8.82
CA ARG A 71 0.27 -2.23 -8.61
C ARG A 71 -0.88 -2.30 -7.62
N CYS A 72 -0.95 -3.35 -6.82
CA CYS A 72 -2.07 -3.60 -5.93
C CYS A 72 -1.58 -3.74 -4.49
N ALA A 73 -2.38 -3.28 -3.53
CA ALA A 73 -2.14 -3.51 -2.12
C ALA A 73 -3.42 -3.78 -1.35
N ILE A 74 -3.28 -4.34 -0.16
CA ILE A 74 -4.35 -4.54 0.80
C ILE A 74 -3.93 -3.92 2.12
N THR A 75 -4.87 -3.31 2.82
CA THR A 75 -4.71 -2.88 4.20
C THR A 75 -5.89 -3.32 5.04
N THR A 76 -5.70 -3.42 6.35
CA THR A 76 -6.79 -3.62 7.31
C THR A 76 -6.97 -2.40 8.22
N THR A 77 -8.21 -2.14 8.63
CA THR A 77 -8.53 -1.19 9.72
C THR A 77 -8.48 -1.85 11.10
N PHE A 78 -8.37 -3.18 11.18
CA PHE A 78 -8.41 -3.93 12.43
C PHE A 78 -7.22 -3.60 13.32
N GLY A 79 -7.51 -3.26 14.58
CA GLY A 79 -6.48 -3.01 15.60
C GLY A 79 -5.61 -1.78 15.35
N LEU A 80 -6.07 -0.82 14.54
CA LEU A 80 -5.33 0.40 14.24
C LEU A 80 -6.14 1.65 14.56
N SER A 81 -5.48 2.64 15.18
CA SER A 81 -5.99 4.01 15.17
C SER A 81 -6.07 4.56 13.73
N ARG A 82 -6.93 5.57 13.51
CA ARG A 82 -7.07 6.20 12.18
C ARG A 82 -5.75 6.74 11.64
N GLY A 83 -4.90 7.28 12.52
CA GLY A 83 -3.57 7.77 12.15
C GLY A 83 -2.64 6.62 11.74
N ALA A 84 -2.61 5.55 12.53
CA ALA A 84 -1.81 4.36 12.21
C ALA A 84 -2.24 3.71 10.89
N TRP A 85 -3.55 3.56 10.65
CA TRP A 85 -4.06 3.05 9.37
C TRP A 85 -3.64 3.91 8.18
N MET A 86 -3.76 5.24 8.28
CA MET A 86 -3.29 6.14 7.20
C MET A 86 -1.80 5.97 6.93
N ASN A 87 -1.00 5.75 7.97
CA ASN A 87 0.43 5.49 7.83
C ASN A 87 0.70 4.19 7.06
N VAL A 88 -0.04 3.12 7.36
CA VAL A 88 0.02 1.84 6.63
C VAL A 88 -0.39 2.02 5.16
N VAL A 89 -1.50 2.71 4.88
CA VAL A 89 -1.93 3.00 3.51
C VAL A 89 -0.84 3.73 2.73
N MET A 90 -0.20 4.73 3.32
CA MET A 90 0.87 5.49 2.67
C MET A 90 2.13 4.62 2.42
N HIS A 91 2.44 3.70 3.33
CA HIS A 91 3.50 2.71 3.14
C HIS A 91 3.22 1.77 1.96
N GLU A 92 2.00 1.22 1.89
CA GLU A 92 1.58 0.35 0.78
C GLU A 92 1.53 1.10 -0.56
N ILE A 93 1.15 2.38 -0.57
CA ILE A 93 1.28 3.24 -1.75
C ILE A 93 2.75 3.33 -2.18
N GLY A 94 3.68 3.45 -1.23
CA GLY A 94 5.11 3.41 -1.52
C GLY A 94 5.51 2.14 -2.28
N HIS A 95 5.01 0.97 -1.87
CA HIS A 95 5.22 -0.28 -2.61
C HIS A 95 4.60 -0.27 -4.01
N ILE A 96 3.37 0.26 -4.17
CA ILE A 96 2.73 0.44 -5.49
C ILE A 96 3.57 1.36 -6.41
N LEU A 97 4.24 2.36 -5.84
CA LEU A 97 5.18 3.25 -6.56
C LEU A 97 6.55 2.59 -6.80
N GLY A 98 6.74 1.35 -6.35
CA GLY A 98 7.93 0.54 -6.56
C GLY A 98 9.02 0.75 -5.52
N LEU A 99 8.71 1.27 -4.33
CA LEU A 99 9.68 1.34 -3.24
C LEU A 99 9.74 0.01 -2.49
N ASP A 100 10.94 -0.41 -2.11
CA ASP A 100 11.16 -1.50 -1.16
C ASP A 100 11.23 -0.93 0.27
N HIS A 101 11.29 -1.83 1.26
CA HIS A 101 11.54 -1.44 2.66
C HIS A 101 12.84 -0.64 2.80
N CYS A 102 12.82 0.33 3.71
CA CYS A 102 13.95 1.22 4.01
C CYS A 102 14.39 1.03 5.46
N ILE A 103 15.69 1.16 5.74
CA ILE A 103 16.25 1.10 7.10
C ILE A 103 16.33 2.48 7.78
N GLU A 104 16.35 3.55 6.99
CA GLU A 104 16.41 4.93 7.48
C GLU A 104 15.08 5.39 8.08
N ARG A 105 15.07 6.47 8.87
CA ARG A 105 13.84 7.11 9.38
C ARG A 105 12.96 7.56 8.19
N CYS A 106 12.04 6.71 7.78
CA CYS A 106 11.32 6.78 6.52
C CYS A 106 9.95 6.10 6.66
N LEU A 107 8.96 6.58 5.92
CA LEU A 107 7.66 5.93 5.75
C LEU A 107 7.78 4.47 5.29
N MET A 108 8.84 4.12 4.55
CA MET A 108 9.09 2.75 4.06
C MET A 108 9.76 1.82 5.08
N GLN A 109 9.94 2.23 6.35
CA GLN A 109 10.37 1.28 7.39
C GLN A 109 9.31 0.21 7.62
N PRO A 110 9.67 -1.08 7.70
CA PRO A 110 8.71 -2.11 8.10
C PRO A 110 8.27 -1.85 9.55
N ALA A 111 7.03 -2.21 9.87
CA ALA A 111 6.48 -2.13 11.21
C ALA A 111 5.80 -3.46 11.57
N MET A 112 6.19 -4.05 12.70
CA MET A 112 5.74 -5.35 13.16
C MET A 112 4.57 -5.28 14.14
N ASN A 113 4.31 -4.09 14.69
CA ASN A 113 3.25 -3.83 15.67
C ASN A 113 2.72 -2.40 15.54
N GLU A 114 1.59 -2.10 16.19
CA GLU A 114 0.93 -0.79 16.14
C GLU A 114 1.84 0.35 16.64
N GLU A 115 2.59 0.12 17.74
CA GLU A 115 3.50 1.12 18.31
C GLU A 115 4.59 1.55 17.31
N GLU A 116 5.11 0.61 16.52
CA GLU A 116 6.04 0.89 15.43
C GLU A 116 5.39 1.68 14.29
N VAL A 117 4.15 1.35 13.92
CA VAL A 117 3.39 2.11 12.90
C VAL A 117 3.18 3.56 13.35
N GLU A 118 2.83 3.77 14.62
CA GLU A 118 2.60 5.11 15.18
C GLU A 118 3.88 5.96 15.25
N ARG A 119 5.04 5.33 15.47
CA ARG A 119 6.34 6.00 15.48
C ARG A 119 6.90 6.27 14.09
N ARG A 120 6.49 5.49 13.09
CA ARG A 120 6.96 5.60 11.70
C ARG A 120 6.55 6.95 11.10
N PRO A 121 7.47 7.73 10.51
CA PRO A 121 7.12 9.03 9.96
C PRO A 121 6.21 8.90 8.74
N PHE A 122 5.40 9.92 8.47
CA PHE A 122 4.61 10.03 7.23
C PHE A 122 5.43 10.49 6.00
N ALA A 123 6.73 10.72 6.17
CA ALA A 123 7.61 11.26 5.13
C ALA A 123 8.56 10.19 4.60
N LEU A 124 8.80 10.21 3.29
CA LEU A 124 9.91 9.48 2.68
C LEU A 124 11.23 10.16 3.07
N CYS A 125 12.28 9.35 3.26
CA CYS A 125 13.63 9.89 3.27
C CYS A 125 14.03 10.37 1.87
N GLU A 126 15.10 11.16 1.77
CA GLU A 126 15.57 11.71 0.51
C GLU A 126 15.81 10.63 -0.55
N GLN A 127 16.42 9.51 -0.17
CA GLN A 127 16.69 8.40 -1.08
C GLN A 127 15.40 7.79 -1.64
N CYS A 128 14.43 7.48 -0.78
CA CYS A 128 13.15 6.92 -1.23
C CYS A 128 12.36 7.92 -2.09
N PHE A 129 12.43 9.21 -1.78
CA PHE A 129 11.82 10.25 -2.61
C PHE A 129 12.41 10.27 -4.04
N TRP A 130 13.74 10.22 -4.17
CA TRP A 130 14.40 10.17 -5.48
C TRP A 130 14.07 8.90 -6.26
N ILE A 131 14.08 7.74 -5.61
CA ILE A 131 13.72 6.46 -6.25
C ILE A 131 12.28 6.52 -6.76
N ALA A 132 11.33 6.97 -5.92
CA ALA A 132 9.93 7.09 -6.32
C ALA A 132 9.78 7.99 -7.54
N ARG A 133 10.42 9.17 -7.50
CA ARG A 133 10.39 10.13 -8.61
C ARG A 133 10.91 9.52 -9.92
N GLU A 134 12.01 8.79 -9.86
CA GLU A 134 12.61 8.17 -11.05
C GLU A 134 11.72 7.05 -11.62
N LYS A 135 11.13 6.21 -10.76
CA LYS A 135 10.19 5.17 -11.18
C LYS A 135 8.93 5.72 -11.85
N GLN A 136 8.50 6.93 -11.50
CA GLN A 136 7.35 7.59 -12.14
C GLN A 136 7.67 8.24 -13.48
N ARG A 137 8.95 8.43 -13.85
CA ARG A 137 9.33 9.07 -15.11
C ARG A 137 9.14 8.18 -16.35
N GLY A 138 8.83 6.90 -16.17
CA GLY A 138 8.82 5.92 -17.26
C GLY A 138 10.23 5.66 -17.80
N PRO A 139 10.41 4.71 -18.73
CA PRO A 139 11.69 4.59 -19.43
C PRO A 139 11.96 5.91 -20.16
N ALA A 140 13.17 6.46 -20.01
CA ALA A 140 13.63 7.59 -20.81
C ALA A 140 13.38 7.25 -22.28
N SER A 141 12.73 8.15 -23.01
CA SER A 141 12.58 7.95 -24.44
C SER A 141 13.98 8.04 -25.07
N GLU A 142 14.23 7.26 -26.11
CA GLU A 142 15.51 7.30 -26.86
C GLU A 142 15.85 8.71 -27.39
N TYR A 143 14.89 9.64 -27.37
CA TYR A 143 15.03 11.03 -27.76
C TYR A 143 15.58 11.97 -26.67
N ASP A 144 15.68 11.53 -25.42
CA ASP A 144 16.17 12.36 -24.31
C ASP A 144 17.72 12.40 -24.21
N LEU A 145 18.42 11.68 -25.09
CA LEU A 145 19.89 11.56 -25.10
C LEU A 145 20.60 12.49 -26.09
N HIS A 146 19.87 13.32 -26.83
CA HIS A 146 20.49 14.30 -27.73
C HIS A 146 20.33 15.71 -27.17
N PRO A 147 21.41 16.39 -26.76
CA PRO A 147 21.34 17.83 -26.53
C PRO A 147 20.97 18.48 -27.86
N VAL A 148 19.83 19.18 -27.88
CA VAL A 148 19.47 20.07 -28.98
C VAL A 148 20.60 21.11 -29.09
N PRO A 149 21.18 21.33 -30.29
CA PRO A 149 22.34 22.19 -30.48
C PRO A 149 22.10 23.65 -30.11
#